data_AF-A0A8X6KIM9-F1
#
_entry.id   AF-A0A8X6KIM9-F1
#
_cell.length_a   1.000
_cell.length_b   1.000
_cell.length_c   1.000
_cell.angle_alpha   90.00
_cell.angle_beta   90.00
_cell.angle_gamma   90.00
#
_symmetry.space_group_name_H-M   'P 1'
#
loop_
_entity.id
_entity.type
_entity.pdbx_description
1 polymer ?
#
loop_
_entity_poly.entity_id
_entity_poly.type
_entity_poly.pdbx_seq_one_letter_code
_entity_poly.pdbx_strand_id
1 'polypeptide(L)'
;MFKVSISSIASYTKRDVLSVIARLYDPLGLVGPVISKAKIFLQKLWLRKLNWEECLPEAIAPEWLNFVSSLKALEELKIDRYLLTDYYEKLMLLGYADASESAYGA
;
A
#
# COMPACT_ATOMS: atom_id res chain seq x y z
N MET A 1 -12.71 2.21 -9.01
CA MET A 1 -12.21 0.83 -8.97
C MET A 1 -10.71 0.91 -9.18
N PHE A 2 -9.91 0.31 -8.30
CA PHE A 2 -8.46 0.34 -8.45
C PHE A 2 -8.06 -0.52 -9.66
N LYS A 3 -7.10 -0.04 -10.45
CA LYS A 3 -6.54 -0.79 -11.58
C LYS A 3 -5.03 -0.85 -11.39
N VAL A 4 -4.50 -2.06 -11.31
CA VAL A 4 -3.12 -2.32 -10.94
C VAL A 4 -2.37 -2.86 -12.15
N SER A 5 -1.71 -1.95 -12.88
CA SER A 5 -0.80 -2.30 -13.97
C SER A 5 0.66 -2.21 -13.52
N ILE A 6 1.11 -3.22 -12.76
CA ILE A 6 2.51 -3.36 -12.35
C ILE A 6 3.07 -4.60 -13.03
N SER A 7 4.08 -4.41 -13.89
CA SER A 7 4.86 -5.51 -14.44
C SER A 7 5.74 -6.09 -13.33
N SER A 8 5.57 -7.39 -13.04
CA SER A 8 6.52 -8.13 -12.21
C SER A 8 7.81 -8.32 -13.01
N ILE A 9 8.89 -7.71 -12.56
CA ILE A 9 10.22 -7.87 -13.16
C ILE A 9 11.10 -8.74 -12.26
N ALA A 10 12.13 -9.36 -12.85
CA ALA A 10 12.97 -10.34 -12.15
C ALA A 10 13.77 -9.75 -10.98
N SER A 11 14.13 -8.48 -11.06
CA SER A 11 14.82 -7.74 -10.01
C SER A 11 14.31 -6.31 -9.95
N TYR A 12 14.09 -5.79 -8.74
CA TYR A 12 13.70 -4.41 -8.51
C TYR A 12 14.90 -3.65 -7.96
N THR A 13 15.04 -2.39 -8.35
CA THR A 13 15.89 -1.43 -7.65
C THR A 13 15.08 -0.65 -6.61
N LYS A 14 15.76 0.10 -5.74
CA LYS A 14 15.09 1.06 -4.85
C LYS A 14 14.28 2.11 -5.63
N ARG A 15 14.76 2.54 -6.80
CA ARG A 15 14.04 3.44 -7.70
C ARG A 15 12.74 2.80 -8.19
N ASP A 16 12.78 1.52 -8.57
CA ASP A 16 11.59 0.80 -9.04
C ASP A 16 10.54 0.64 -7.94
N VAL A 17 10.99 0.32 -6.72
CA VAL A 17 10.14 0.26 -5.53
C VAL A 17 9.39 1.57 -5.33
N LEU A 18 10.11 2.70 -5.34
CA LEU A 18 9.48 4.03 -5.22
C LEU A 18 8.49 4.29 -6.37
N SER A 19 8.85 3.94 -7.60
CA SER A 19 7.98 4.11 -8.77
C SER A 19 6.68 3.30 -8.68
N VAL A 20 6.74 2.09 -8.14
CA VAL A 20 5.53 1.30 -7.81
C VAL A 20 4.70 2.01 -6.74
N ILE A 21 5.31 2.48 -5.64
CA ILE A 21 4.59 3.18 -4.57
C ILE A 21 3.88 4.43 -5.10
N ALA A 22 4.54 5.22 -5.94
CA ALA A 22 3.96 6.41 -6.55
C ALA A 22 2.75 6.11 -7.45
N ARG A 23 2.69 4.92 -8.05
CA ARG A 23 1.54 4.47 -8.87
C ARG A 23 0.32 4.06 -8.05
N LEU A 24 0.48 3.79 -6.75
CA LEU A 24 -0.63 3.49 -5.83
C LEU A 24 -1.37 4.78 -5.40
N TYR A 25 -1.67 5.67 -6.36
CA TYR A 25 -2.33 6.93 -6.10
C TYR A 25 -3.75 6.71 -5.54
N ASP A 26 -4.01 7.26 -4.37
CA ASP A 26 -5.26 7.07 -3.62
C ASP A 26 -5.80 8.41 -3.12
N PRO A 27 -6.55 9.15 -3.97
CA PRO A 27 -7.06 10.47 -3.63
C PRO A 27 -8.10 10.46 -2.50
N LEU A 28 -8.67 9.28 -2.20
CA LEU A 28 -9.73 9.13 -1.20
C LEU A 28 -9.24 8.44 0.09
N GLY A 29 -7.96 8.02 0.15
CA GLY A 29 -7.39 7.35 1.32
C GLY A 29 -7.92 5.94 1.60
N LEU A 30 -8.61 5.30 0.64
CA LEU A 30 -9.28 4.01 0.83
C LEU A 30 -8.32 2.83 0.93
N VAL A 31 -7.10 2.95 0.41
CA VAL A 31 -6.04 1.92 0.44
C VAL A 31 -4.82 2.38 1.23
N GLY A 32 -5.00 3.36 2.12
CA GLY A 32 -3.99 3.88 3.03
C GLY A 32 -3.15 2.79 3.74
N PRO A 33 -3.74 1.70 4.27
CA PRO A 33 -2.97 0.61 4.88
C PRO A 33 -2.01 -0.10 3.91
N VAL A 34 -2.41 -0.24 2.64
CA VAL A 34 -1.57 -0.88 1.60
C VAL A 34 -0.40 0.02 1.22
N ILE A 35 -0.66 1.32 1.04
CA ILE A 35 0.39 2.31 0.79
C ILE A 35 1.34 2.40 1.99
N SER A 36 0.81 2.31 3.21
CA SER A 36 1.61 2.33 4.44
C SER A 36 2.58 1.15 4.51
N LYS A 37 2.13 -0.08 4.21
CA LYS A 37 3.02 -1.24 4.10
C LYS A 37 4.13 -1.02 3.07
N ALA A 38 3.80 -0.45 1.92
CA ALA A 38 4.77 -0.14 0.87
C ALA A 38 5.81 0.91 1.33
N LYS A 39 5.36 1.96 2.04
CA LYS A 39 6.23 3.01 2.60
C LYS A 39 7.14 2.47 3.70
N ILE A 40 6.64 1.58 4.57
CA ILE A 40 7.47 0.88 5.57
C ILE A 40 8.56 0.08 4.88
N PHE A 41 8.23 -0.63 3.80
CA PHE A 41 9.23 -1.35 3.02
C PHE A 41 10.29 -0.41 2.44
N LEU A 42 9.88 0.71 1.83
CA LEU A 42 10.81 1.72 1.34
C LEU A 42 11.71 2.27 2.47
N GLN A 43 11.16 2.51 3.66
CA GLN A 43 11.92 2.92 4.84
C GLN A 43 12.99 1.88 5.23
N LYS A 44 12.67 0.57 5.18
CA LYS A 44 13.66 -0.50 5.39
C LYS A 44 14.83 -0.40 4.39
N LEU A 45 14.58 -0.05 3.13
CA LEU A 45 15.64 0.15 2.14
C LEU A 45 16.51 1.37 2.45
N TRP A 46 15.90 2.46 2.93
CA TRP A 46 16.63 3.64 3.38
C TRP A 46 17.54 3.35 4.58
N LEU A 47 17.03 2.63 5.59
CA LEU A 47 17.81 2.25 6.77
C LEU A 47 19.00 1.36 6.42
N ARG A 48 18.86 0.51 5.39
CA ARG A 48 19.95 -0.30 4.83
C ARG A 48 20.93 0.49 3.94
N LYS A 49 20.70 1.79 3.72
CA LYS A 49 21.51 2.66 2.86
C LYS A 49 21.65 2.15 1.41
N LEU A 50 20.62 1.45 0.91
CA LEU A 50 20.60 0.95 -0.47
C LEU A 50 20.59 2.12 -1.46
N ASN A 51 21.42 2.04 -2.51
CA ASN A 51 21.46 3.07 -3.55
C ASN A 51 20.23 2.98 -4.48
N TRP A 52 20.00 4.03 -5.26
CA TRP A 52 18.83 4.13 -6.15
C TRP A 52 18.78 3.04 -7.23
N GLU A 53 19.91 2.81 -7.90
CA GLU A 53 20.06 1.84 -9.00
C GLU A 53 20.45 0.44 -8.51
N GLU A 54 20.66 0.29 -7.21
CA GLU A 54 21.07 -0.99 -6.63
C GLU A 54 19.86 -1.92 -6.51
N CYS A 55 20.05 -3.16 -6.95
CA CYS A 55 19.03 -4.18 -6.86
C CYS A 55 18.70 -4.53 -5.40
N LEU A 56 17.46 -4.94 -5.16
CA LEU A 56 17.05 -5.45 -3.87
C LEU A 56 17.90 -6.68 -3.49
N PRO A 57 18.50 -6.70 -2.28
CA PRO A 57 19.20 -7.89 -1.80
C PRO A 57 18.26 -9.10 -1.71
N GLU A 58 18.80 -10.30 -1.95
CA GLU A 58 18.02 -11.55 -1.94
C GLU A 58 17.25 -11.77 -0.63
N ALA A 59 17.78 -11.27 0.50
CA ALA A 59 17.13 -11.38 1.81
C ALA A 59 15.82 -10.56 1.93
N ILE A 60 15.59 -9.58 1.07
CA ILE A 60 14.42 -8.67 1.13
C ILE A 60 13.59 -8.67 -0.16
N ALA A 61 14.17 -9.05 -1.31
CA ALA A 61 13.44 -9.11 -2.57
C ALA A 61 12.15 -9.96 -2.53
N PRO A 62 12.09 -11.13 -1.84
CA PRO A 62 10.86 -11.91 -1.74
C PRO A 62 9.72 -11.17 -1.03
N GLU A 63 10.02 -10.38 0.00
CA GLU A 63 9.02 -9.56 0.70
C GLU A 63 8.36 -8.57 -0.26
N TRP A 64 9.16 -7.91 -1.12
CA TRP A 64 8.65 -6.98 -2.12
C TRP A 64 7.84 -7.67 -3.22
N LEU A 65 8.33 -8.79 -3.74
CA LEU A 65 7.64 -9.54 -4.80
C LEU A 65 6.28 -10.04 -4.31
N ASN A 66 6.21 -10.54 -3.07
CA ASN A 66 4.96 -10.93 -2.45
C ASN A 66 4.01 -9.74 -2.32
N PHE A 67 4.51 -8.58 -1.86
CA PHE A 67 3.71 -7.35 -1.81
C PHE A 67 3.15 -7.00 -3.20
N VAL A 68 3.99 -6.91 -4.23
CA VAL A 68 3.57 -6.56 -5.60
C VAL A 68 2.55 -7.56 -6.14
N SER A 69 2.76 -8.86 -5.93
CA SER A 69 1.82 -9.90 -6.38
C SER A 69 0.45 -9.77 -5.71
N SER A 70 0.40 -9.37 -4.44
CA SER A 70 -0.84 -9.18 -3.69
C SER A 70 -1.66 -7.97 -4.14
N LEU A 71 -1.04 -6.99 -4.83
CA LEU A 71 -1.72 -5.76 -5.23
C LEU A 71 -2.87 -6.00 -6.21
N LYS A 72 -2.87 -7.11 -6.97
CA LYS A 72 -4.00 -7.46 -7.85
C LYS A 72 -5.31 -7.62 -7.08
N ALA A 73 -5.27 -8.02 -5.81
CA ALA A 73 -6.45 -8.12 -4.97
C ALA A 73 -7.16 -6.76 -4.76
N LEU A 74 -6.47 -5.63 -4.97
CA LEU A 74 -7.09 -4.31 -4.93
C LEU A 74 -8.12 -4.10 -6.05
N GLU A 75 -8.00 -4.82 -7.17
CA GLU A 75 -8.96 -4.72 -8.28
C GLU A 75 -10.31 -5.34 -7.89
N GLU A 76 -10.31 -6.26 -6.93
CA GLU A 76 -11.51 -6.91 -6.40
C GLU A 76 -12.20 -6.07 -5.31
N LEU A 77 -11.52 -5.04 -4.78
CA LEU A 77 -12.03 -4.17 -3.73
C LEU A 77 -13.21 -3.32 -4.25
N LYS A 78 -14.41 -3.63 -3.73
CA LYS A 78 -15.63 -2.85 -3.93
C LYS A 78 -16.00 -2.17 -2.62
N ILE A 79 -16.16 -0.84 -2.68
CA ILE A 79 -16.54 -0.02 -1.54
C ILE A 79 -17.85 0.67 -1.91
N ASP A 80 -18.91 0.32 -1.20
CA ASP A 80 -20.21 0.95 -1.35
C ASP A 80 -20.14 2.37 -0.79
N ARG A 81 -20.31 3.36 -1.67
CA ARG A 81 -20.22 4.78 -1.28
C ARG A 81 -21.45 5.26 -0.51
N TYR A 82 -22.57 4.56 -0.66
CA TYR A 82 -23.82 4.87 0.02
C TYR A 82 -24.05 3.82 1.10
N LEU A 83 -23.90 4.25 2.35
CA LEU A 83 -24.04 3.38 3.52
C LEU A 83 -25.43 3.46 4.16
N LEU A 84 -26.26 4.42 3.73
CA LEU A 84 -27.57 4.65 4.32
C LEU A 84 -28.62 3.80 3.61
N THR A 85 -29.74 3.60 4.29
CA THR A 85 -30.97 3.04 3.72
C THR A 85 -32.08 4.07 3.92
N ASP A 86 -33.21 3.91 3.21
CA ASP A 86 -34.32 4.88 3.23
C ASP A 86 -34.92 5.12 4.63
N TYR A 87 -34.70 4.17 5.56
CA TYR A 87 -35.14 4.26 6.95
C TYR A 87 -34.03 3.84 7.90
N TYR A 88 -33.83 4.63 8.98
CA TYR A 88 -32.96 4.30 10.11
C TYR A 88 -33.57 4.87 11.40
N GLU A 89 -33.51 4.10 12.50
CA GLU A 89 -33.98 4.57 13.82
C GLU A 89 -32.92 5.42 14.54
N LYS A 90 -31.63 5.09 14.34
CA LYS A 90 -30.50 5.80 14.97
C LYS A 90 -29.23 5.63 14.13
N LEU A 91 -28.56 6.73 13.84
CA LEU A 91 -27.24 6.76 13.20
C LEU A 91 -26.16 7.03 14.25
N MET A 92 -25.06 6.27 14.21
CA MET A 92 -23.91 6.47 15.11
C MET A 92 -22.61 6.44 14.31
N LEU A 93 -21.78 7.45 14.50
CA LEU A 93 -20.42 7.49 13.99
C LEU A 93 -19.47 6.96 15.08
N LEU A 94 -18.84 5.81 14.81
CA LEU A 94 -17.85 5.22 15.69
C LEU A 94 -16.46 5.52 15.13
N GLY A 95 -15.66 6.26 15.89
CA GLY A 95 -14.25 6.49 15.59
C GLY A 95 -13.39 5.41 16.24
N TYR A 96 -12.60 4.72 15.44
CA TYR A 96 -11.58 3.79 15.90
C TYR A 96 -10.19 4.38 15.60
N ALA A 97 -9.23 4.14 16.49
CA ALA A 97 -7.85 4.57 16.31
C ALA A 97 -6.90 3.50 16.86
N ASP A 98 -5.90 3.15 16.06
CA ASP A 98 -4.83 2.22 16.41
C ASP A 98 -3.47 2.93 16.33
N ALA A 99 -2.51 2.48 17.13
CA ALA A 99 -1.14 2.97 17.12
C ALA A 99 -0.18 1.96 16.49
N SER A 100 0.85 2.45 15.81
CA SER A 100 1.91 1.62 15.24
C SER A 100 3.28 2.24 15.48
N GLU A 101 4.24 1.42 15.92
CA GLU A 101 5.64 1.83 16.02
C GLU A 101 6.29 1.97 14.64
N SER A 102 5.76 1.27 13.64
CA SER A 102 6.35 1.20 12.30
C SER A 102 5.88 2.32 11.37
N ALA A 103 4.74 2.95 11.65
CA ALA A 103 4.18 3.99 10.81
C ALA A 103 3.31 4.96 11.60
N TYR A 104 3.42 6.24 11.26
CA TYR A 104 2.54 7.29 11.75
C TYR A 104 1.45 7.58 10.71
N GLY A 105 0.19 7.52 11.14
CA GLY A 105 -0.96 7.99 10.35
C GLY A 105 -1.13 9.49 10.56
N ALA A 106 -1.04 10.28 9.49
CA ALA A 106 -1.29 11.72 9.47
C ALA A 106 -2.33 12.04 8.41
#